data_AF-A0A922XEI2-F1
#
_entry.id   AF-A0A922XEI2-F1
#
_cell.length_a   1.000
_cell.length_b   1.000
_cell.length_c   1.000
_cell.angle_alpha   90.00
_cell.angle_beta   90.00
_cell.angle_gamma   90.00
#
_symmetry.space_group_name_H-M   'P 1'
#
loop_
_entity.id
_entity.type
_entity.pdbx_description
1 polymer ?
#
loop_
_entity_poly.entity_id
_entity_poly.type
_entity_poly.pdbx_seq_one_letter_code
_entity_poly.pdbx_strand_id
1 'polypeptide(L)'
;MVISATALDRADRFSYHAHLPNRCPGAFRMNARDAIKISIDCGNMVALAYLEDLTDAEMLHRPAPDANHINWQLGHLVWSDHHHLEMGAPKFLKPLPDGFTTLYNAETAKVDDPTKLLTKAELLAAREVQQRATIEALDQQTDAELDRETGVFWAPTVAALFSMAGSHWLMHSGQWAVIRRQLGRPPLF
;
A
#
# COMPACT_ATOMS: atom_id res chain seq x y z
N MET A 1 23.04 -1.25 -62.92
CA MET A 1 21.91 -0.34 -63.21
C MET A 1 22.02 0.80 -62.21
N VAL A 2 22.31 2.00 -62.72
CA VAL A 2 22.54 3.23 -61.95
C VAL A 2 21.22 3.89 -61.60
N ILE A 3 21.20 4.63 -60.48
CA ILE A 3 20.46 5.87 -60.12
C ILE A 3 20.18 5.78 -58.60
N SER A 4 20.28 6.78 -57.75
CA SER A 4 20.96 8.09 -57.64
C SER A 4 20.45 8.63 -56.28
N ALA A 5 21.29 9.33 -55.53
CA ALA A 5 20.89 10.01 -54.30
C ALA A 5 19.95 11.19 -54.57
N THR A 6 19.12 11.56 -53.58
CA THR A 6 18.91 12.95 -53.14
C THR A 6 18.13 13.00 -51.82
N ALA A 7 18.67 13.78 -50.89
CA ALA A 7 18.09 14.20 -49.62
C ALA A 7 17.19 15.45 -49.78
N LEU A 8 16.56 15.82 -48.66
CA LEU A 8 15.74 17.04 -48.38
C LEU A 8 14.26 16.85 -48.75
N ASP A 9 13.28 17.11 -47.89
CA ASP A 9 13.16 18.31 -47.07
C ASP A 9 12.30 18.11 -45.81
N ARG A 10 12.73 18.75 -44.72
CA ARG A 10 11.95 18.96 -43.49
C ARG A 10 11.21 20.27 -43.66
N ALA A 11 9.89 20.24 -43.84
CA ALA A 11 8.97 21.22 -43.27
C ALA A 11 7.59 21.03 -43.88
N ASP A 12 6.66 20.44 -43.11
CA ASP A 12 5.37 21.09 -43.00
C ASP A 12 4.66 20.72 -41.69
N ARG A 13 4.81 21.63 -40.74
CA ARG A 13 3.73 22.23 -39.96
C ARG A 13 2.57 21.28 -39.62
N PHE A 14 2.71 20.64 -38.47
CA PHE A 14 1.60 20.14 -37.66
C PHE A 14 0.56 21.27 -37.47
N SER A 15 -0.42 21.28 -38.35
CA SER A 15 -1.58 22.16 -38.29
C SER A 15 -2.56 21.54 -37.29
N TYR A 16 -2.39 21.86 -36.01
CA TYR A 16 -3.30 21.43 -34.95
C TYR A 16 -4.58 22.29 -34.98
N HIS A 17 -5.46 22.02 -35.93
CA HIS A 17 -6.88 22.37 -35.80
C HIS A 17 -7.72 21.37 -36.58
N ALA A 18 -8.04 20.25 -35.93
CA ALA A 18 -9.20 19.45 -36.25
C ALA A 18 -10.19 19.59 -35.08
N HIS A 19 -11.39 20.05 -35.42
CA HIS A 19 -12.63 19.94 -34.66
C HIS A 19 -12.64 18.72 -33.72
N LEU A 20 -12.96 18.93 -32.44
CA LEU A 20 -13.41 17.87 -31.55
C LEU A 20 -14.95 17.84 -31.57
N PRO A 21 -15.60 16.97 -32.37
CA PRO A 21 -17.01 16.71 -32.17
C PRO A 21 -17.19 15.75 -30.99
N ASN A 22 -18.05 16.17 -30.06
CA ASN A 22 -18.86 15.37 -29.14
C ASN A 22 -18.18 14.29 -28.28
N ARG A 23 -18.15 14.59 -26.97
CA ARG A 23 -17.80 13.69 -25.87
C ARG A 23 -18.58 12.37 -25.95
N CYS A 24 -17.88 11.24 -25.90
CA CYS A 24 -18.48 9.92 -25.70
C CYS A 24 -19.23 9.84 -24.35
N PRO A 25 -20.41 9.20 -24.28
CA PRO A 25 -21.02 8.81 -23.01
C PRO A 25 -20.19 7.68 -22.38
N GLY A 26 -19.71 7.88 -21.15
CA GLY A 26 -18.96 6.87 -20.39
C GLY A 26 -17.50 7.20 -20.06
N ALA A 27 -17.12 8.48 -19.96
CA ALA A 27 -15.78 8.84 -19.51
C ALA A 27 -15.57 8.40 -18.04
N PHE A 28 -14.78 7.34 -17.82
CA PHE A 28 -14.24 7.00 -16.51
C PHE A 28 -13.45 8.22 -15.98
N ARG A 29 -14.07 8.98 -15.08
CA ARG A 29 -13.42 10.09 -14.38
C ARG A 29 -12.91 9.58 -13.04
N MET A 30 -11.59 9.41 -12.94
CA MET A 30 -10.90 9.06 -11.71
C MET A 30 -10.61 10.33 -10.90
N ASN A 31 -10.81 10.30 -9.59
CA ASN A 31 -10.39 11.35 -8.66
C ASN A 31 -9.26 10.85 -7.73
N ALA A 32 -8.75 11.72 -6.85
CA ALA A 32 -7.65 11.39 -5.94
C ALA A 32 -7.94 10.18 -5.03
N ARG A 33 -9.16 10.07 -4.50
CA ARG A 33 -9.58 8.92 -3.66
C ARG A 33 -9.54 7.63 -4.45
N ASP A 34 -10.00 7.66 -5.71
CA ASP A 34 -9.99 6.48 -6.58
C ASP A 34 -8.56 6.00 -6.83
N ALA A 35 -7.62 6.92 -7.11
CA ALA A 35 -6.21 6.59 -7.28
C ALA A 35 -5.58 6.00 -6.01
N ILE A 36 -5.90 6.55 -4.83
CA ILE A 36 -5.45 6.03 -3.55
C ILE A 36 -6.02 4.64 -3.28
N LYS A 37 -7.31 4.40 -3.56
CA LYS A 37 -7.93 3.07 -3.42
C LYS A 37 -7.27 2.04 -4.32
N ILE A 38 -6.95 2.38 -5.57
CA ILE A 38 -6.19 1.49 -6.47
C ILE A 38 -4.85 1.08 -5.83
N SER A 39 -4.14 2.01 -5.19
CA SER A 39 -2.90 1.72 -4.47
C SER A 39 -3.12 0.81 -3.26
N ILE A 40 -4.16 1.07 -2.46
CA ILE A 40 -4.54 0.23 -1.31
C ILE A 40 -4.91 -1.18 -1.78
N ASP A 41 -5.74 -1.32 -2.80
CA ASP A 41 -6.17 -2.60 -3.36
C ASP A 41 -5.00 -3.39 -3.93
N CYS A 42 -4.04 -2.73 -4.59
CA CYS A 42 -2.81 -3.36 -5.05
C CYS A 42 -1.97 -3.90 -3.89
N GLY A 43 -1.73 -3.07 -2.87
CA GLY A 43 -1.01 -3.48 -1.65
C GLY A 43 -1.69 -4.68 -0.98
N ASN A 44 -3.02 -4.66 -0.90
CA ASN A 44 -3.82 -5.74 -0.33
C ASN A 44 -3.71 -7.04 -1.09
N MET A 45 -3.89 -6.97 -2.41
CA MET A 45 -3.85 -8.11 -3.29
C MET A 45 -2.50 -8.83 -3.19
N VAL A 46 -1.39 -8.08 -3.25
CA VAL A 46 -0.05 -8.64 -3.13
C VAL A 46 0.21 -9.19 -1.73
N ALA A 47 -0.09 -8.40 -0.69
CA ALA A 47 0.14 -8.79 0.70
C ALA A 47 -0.61 -10.07 1.08
N LEU A 48 -1.92 -10.12 0.79
CA LEU A 48 -2.76 -11.27 1.16
C LEU A 48 -2.39 -12.53 0.36
N ALA A 49 -2.04 -12.40 -0.93
CA ALA A 49 -1.54 -13.52 -1.72
C ALA A 49 -0.25 -14.11 -1.15
N TYR A 50 0.68 -13.27 -0.69
CA TYR A 50 1.92 -13.75 -0.05
C TYR A 50 1.69 -14.40 1.31
N LEU A 51 0.62 -14.04 2.02
CA LEU A 51 0.31 -14.61 3.32
C LEU A 51 -0.51 -15.91 3.22
N GLU A 52 -1.32 -16.09 2.17
CA GLU A 52 -2.36 -17.12 2.07
C GLU A 52 -1.95 -18.51 2.59
N ASP A 53 -0.87 -19.07 2.04
CA ASP A 53 -0.39 -20.44 2.33
C ASP A 53 0.75 -20.52 3.36
N LEU A 54 1.07 -19.41 4.04
CA LEU A 54 2.03 -19.38 5.14
C LEU A 54 1.36 -19.75 6.49
N THR A 55 2.05 -20.57 7.27
CA THR A 55 1.71 -20.90 8.66
C THR A 55 2.24 -19.84 9.63
N ASP A 56 1.73 -19.84 10.87
CA ASP A 56 2.26 -18.98 11.95
C ASP A 56 3.76 -19.16 12.18
N ALA A 57 4.24 -20.40 12.14
CA ALA A 57 5.65 -20.72 12.31
C ALA A 57 6.50 -20.16 11.16
N GLU A 58 6.02 -20.25 9.91
CA GLU A 58 6.71 -19.68 8.75
C GLU A 58 6.72 -18.14 8.77
N MET A 59 5.72 -17.50 9.39
CA MET A 59 5.70 -16.04 9.57
C MET A 59 6.75 -15.53 10.57
N LEU A 60 7.46 -16.42 11.29
CA LEU A 60 8.63 -16.09 12.10
C LEU A 60 9.96 -16.20 11.33
N HIS A 61 9.93 -16.65 10.07
CA HIS A 61 11.12 -16.66 9.22
C HIS A 61 11.53 -15.22 8.85
N ARG A 62 12.85 -14.98 8.78
CA ARG A 62 13.43 -13.66 8.51
C ARG A 62 14.04 -13.62 7.11
N PRO A 63 13.84 -12.54 6.34
CA PRO A 63 14.34 -12.45 4.97
C PRO A 63 15.88 -12.31 4.91
N ALA A 64 16.47 -11.80 5.98
CA ALA A 64 17.91 -11.63 6.17
C ALA A 64 18.23 -11.61 7.68
N PRO A 65 19.51 -11.81 8.08
CA PRO A 65 19.92 -11.53 9.45
C PRO A 65 19.46 -10.14 9.89
N ASP A 66 19.03 -10.03 11.14
CA ASP A 66 18.52 -8.81 11.78
C ASP A 66 17.24 -8.19 11.22
N ALA A 67 16.73 -8.61 10.06
CA ALA A 67 15.48 -8.13 9.51
C ALA A 67 14.27 -8.69 10.30
N ASN A 68 13.21 -7.90 10.45
CA ASN A 68 12.00 -8.30 11.17
C ASN A 68 11.29 -9.46 10.45
N HIS A 69 10.68 -10.38 11.19
CA HIS A 69 9.88 -11.46 10.60
C HIS A 69 8.46 -10.97 10.22
N ILE A 70 7.74 -11.73 9.39
CA ILE A 70 6.44 -11.33 8.83
C ILE A 70 5.41 -11.06 9.93
N ASN A 71 5.34 -11.88 10.98
CA ASN A 71 4.37 -11.68 12.06
C ASN A 71 4.50 -10.28 12.69
N TRP A 72 5.72 -9.86 13.04
CA TRP A 72 5.95 -8.52 13.58
C TRP A 72 5.64 -7.44 12.55
N GLN A 73 6.05 -7.63 11.28
CA GLN A 73 5.76 -6.66 10.22
C GLN A 73 4.27 -6.47 9.99
N LEU A 74 3.48 -7.56 10.01
CA LEU A 74 2.04 -7.50 9.84
C LEU A 74 1.37 -6.74 10.99
N GLY A 75 1.75 -7.02 12.24
CA GLY A 75 1.25 -6.24 13.38
C GLY A 75 1.68 -4.77 13.33
N HIS A 76 2.94 -4.50 12.96
CA HIS A 76 3.45 -3.15 12.76
C HIS A 76 2.66 -2.38 11.69
N LEU A 77 2.30 -3.02 10.58
CA LEU A 77 1.49 -2.41 9.53
C LEU A 77 0.09 -2.03 10.04
N VAL A 78 -0.57 -2.91 10.79
CA VAL A 78 -1.89 -2.62 11.39
C VAL A 78 -1.81 -1.46 12.37
N TRP A 79 -0.79 -1.41 13.21
CA TRP A 79 -0.56 -0.29 14.11
C TRP A 79 -0.27 1.01 13.35
N SER A 80 0.53 0.94 12.28
CA SER A 80 0.88 2.11 11.47
C SER A 80 -0.35 2.69 10.78
N ASP A 81 -1.22 1.85 10.21
CA ASP A 81 -2.47 2.31 9.58
C ASP A 81 -3.39 3.00 10.59
N HIS A 82 -3.50 2.45 11.80
CA HIS A 82 -4.22 3.09 12.89
C HIS A 82 -3.65 4.48 13.23
N HIS A 83 -2.33 4.59 13.37
CA HIS A 83 -1.67 5.85 13.67
C HIS A 83 -1.78 6.87 12.51
N HIS A 84 -1.73 6.41 11.26
CA HIS A 84 -1.98 7.27 10.10
C HIS A 84 -3.39 7.86 10.11
N LEU A 85 -4.39 7.04 10.46
CA LEU A 85 -5.77 7.52 10.64
C LEU A 85 -5.92 8.49 11.79
N GLU A 86 -5.25 8.25 12.91
CA GLU A 86 -5.22 9.18 14.06
C GLU A 86 -4.75 10.58 13.64
N MET A 87 -3.71 10.66 12.80
CA MET A 87 -3.19 11.93 12.30
C MET A 87 -4.07 12.59 11.22
N GLY A 88 -4.60 11.77 10.29
CA GLY A 88 -5.27 12.27 9.09
C GLY A 88 -6.78 12.46 9.26
N ALA A 89 -7.43 11.54 9.97
CA ALA A 89 -8.88 11.44 10.04
C ALA A 89 -9.36 10.77 11.36
N PRO A 90 -9.03 11.33 12.53
CA PRO A 90 -9.22 10.67 13.84
C PRO A 90 -10.68 10.31 14.15
N LYS A 91 -11.65 10.98 13.51
CA LYS A 91 -13.09 10.67 13.65
C LYS A 91 -13.47 9.24 13.20
N PHE A 92 -12.62 8.58 12.42
CA PHE A 92 -12.85 7.23 11.91
C PHE A 92 -12.06 6.15 12.66
N LEU A 93 -11.26 6.53 13.66
CA LEU A 93 -10.38 5.62 14.36
C LEU A 93 -11.19 4.46 14.97
N LYS A 94 -10.72 3.23 14.74
CA LYS A 94 -11.25 2.03 15.40
C LYS A 94 -10.23 1.54 16.41
N PRO A 95 -10.65 1.11 17.61
CA PRO A 95 -9.72 0.63 18.62
C PRO A 95 -8.92 -0.56 18.09
N LEU A 96 -7.64 -0.60 18.46
CA LEU A 96 -6.82 -1.79 18.32
C LEU A 96 -7.18 -2.80 19.43
N PRO A 97 -6.86 -4.10 19.25
CA PRO A 97 -6.93 -5.06 20.35
C PRO A 97 -6.11 -4.61 21.56
N ASP A 98 -6.50 -5.03 22.76
CA ASP A 98 -5.79 -4.68 23.99
C ASP A 98 -4.32 -5.13 23.92
N GLY A 99 -3.40 -4.23 24.28
CA GLY A 99 -1.96 -4.50 24.28
C GLY A 99 -1.29 -4.50 22.90
N PHE A 100 -2.02 -4.31 21.80
CA PHE A 100 -1.48 -4.39 20.44
C PHE A 100 -0.29 -3.44 20.18
N THR A 101 -0.38 -2.20 20.66
CA THR A 101 0.67 -1.17 20.56
C THR A 101 1.95 -1.55 21.30
N THR A 102 1.84 -2.34 22.37
CA THR A 102 2.97 -2.84 23.15
C THR A 102 3.65 -4.03 22.46
N LEU A 103 2.88 -4.82 21.70
CA LEU A 103 3.39 -6.03 21.03
C LEU A 103 4.11 -5.75 19.71
N TYR A 104 3.75 -4.69 18.99
CA TYR A 104 4.22 -4.41 17.62
C TYR A 104 4.89 -3.04 17.48
N ASN A 105 5.80 -2.73 18.39
CA ASN A 105 6.65 -1.54 18.37
C ASN A 105 8.12 -1.90 18.12
N ALA A 106 8.97 -0.87 17.99
CA ALA A 106 10.39 -1.05 17.67
C ALA A 106 11.13 -1.87 18.74
N GLU A 107 10.74 -1.75 20.01
CA GLU A 107 11.34 -2.45 21.14
C GLU A 107 11.07 -3.96 21.11
N THR A 108 9.96 -4.39 20.49
CA THR A 108 9.58 -5.81 20.36
C THR A 108 9.94 -6.43 19.00
N ALA A 109 10.59 -5.69 18.10
CA ALA A 109 10.94 -6.16 16.75
C ALA A 109 11.85 -7.41 16.69
N LYS A 110 12.53 -7.72 17.80
CA LYS A 110 13.41 -8.88 17.96
C LYS A 110 12.76 -10.05 18.71
N VAL A 111 11.47 -9.96 19.08
CA VAL A 111 10.77 -11.06 19.76
C VAL A 111 10.44 -12.16 18.75
N ASP A 112 11.05 -13.33 18.92
CA ASP A 112 10.78 -14.54 18.09
C ASP A 112 9.91 -15.59 18.82
N ASP A 113 9.51 -15.32 20.06
CA ASP A 113 8.69 -16.23 20.87
C ASP A 113 7.22 -16.16 20.43
N PRO A 114 6.66 -17.20 19.78
CA PRO A 114 5.28 -17.18 19.28
C PRO A 114 4.24 -16.99 20.39
N THR A 115 4.55 -17.31 21.64
CA THR A 115 3.61 -17.14 22.77
C THR A 115 3.46 -15.68 23.20
N LYS A 116 4.33 -14.79 22.70
CA LYS A 116 4.31 -13.34 22.95
C LYS A 116 3.78 -12.55 21.76
N LEU A 117 3.27 -13.22 20.74
CA LEU A 117 2.80 -12.64 19.49
C LEU A 117 1.36 -13.09 19.22
N LEU A 118 0.63 -12.30 18.44
CA LEU A 118 -0.68 -12.71 17.93
C LEU A 118 -0.51 -13.72 16.80
N THR A 119 -1.51 -14.58 16.62
CA THR A 119 -1.60 -15.47 15.46
C THR A 119 -1.87 -14.71 14.17
N LYS A 120 -1.58 -15.33 13.03
CA LYS A 120 -1.93 -14.83 11.69
C LYS A 120 -3.42 -14.49 11.59
N ALA A 121 -4.29 -15.34 12.13
CA ALA A 121 -5.72 -15.12 12.09
C ALA A 121 -6.14 -13.86 12.86
N GLU A 122 -5.61 -13.66 14.06
CA GLU A 122 -5.87 -12.47 14.87
C GLU A 122 -5.34 -11.19 14.21
N LEU A 123 -4.15 -11.26 13.62
CA LEU A 123 -3.55 -10.14 12.89
C LEU A 123 -4.35 -9.77 11.64
N LEU A 124 -4.82 -10.76 10.87
CA LEU A 124 -5.66 -10.52 9.69
C LEU A 124 -7.04 -9.97 10.07
N ALA A 125 -7.62 -10.41 11.19
CA ALA A 125 -8.86 -9.83 11.71
C ALA A 125 -8.68 -8.37 12.15
N ALA A 126 -7.61 -8.05 12.87
CA ALA A 126 -7.28 -6.68 13.27
C ALA A 126 -7.04 -5.77 12.05
N ARG A 127 -6.30 -6.28 11.04
CA ARG A 127 -6.10 -5.60 9.76
C ARG A 127 -7.42 -5.28 9.09
N GLU A 128 -8.34 -6.24 8.97
CA GLU A 128 -9.61 -6.03 8.28
C GLU A 128 -10.40 -4.87 8.90
N VAL A 129 -10.43 -4.79 10.23
CA VAL A 129 -11.06 -3.68 10.96
C VAL A 129 -10.41 -2.34 10.61
N GLN A 130 -9.08 -2.24 10.71
CA GLN A 130 -8.36 -0.99 10.43
C GLN A 130 -8.48 -0.58 8.96
N GLN A 131 -8.36 -1.52 8.03
CA GLN A 131 -8.49 -1.24 6.61
C GLN A 131 -9.90 -0.73 6.24
N ARG A 132 -10.95 -1.35 6.77
CA ARG A 132 -12.32 -0.89 6.54
C ARG A 132 -12.51 0.54 7.04
N ALA A 133 -11.95 0.85 8.21
CA ALA A 133 -11.93 2.21 8.74
C ALA A 133 -11.18 3.18 7.81
N THR A 134 -10.05 2.76 7.25
CA THR A 134 -9.27 3.57 6.30
C THR A 134 -10.05 3.87 5.03
N ILE A 135 -10.71 2.87 4.45
CA ILE A 135 -11.53 3.07 3.24
C ILE A 135 -12.75 3.95 3.55
N GLU A 136 -13.46 3.70 4.66
CA GLU A 136 -14.58 4.53 5.11
C GLU A 136 -14.15 5.99 5.32
N ALA A 137 -12.98 6.20 5.92
CA ALA A 137 -12.43 7.52 6.15
C ALA A 137 -12.07 8.25 4.86
N LEU A 138 -11.46 7.54 3.90
CA LEU A 138 -11.07 8.07 2.59
C LEU A 138 -12.29 8.46 1.76
N ASP A 139 -13.35 7.65 1.79
CA ASP A 139 -14.61 7.92 1.09
C ASP A 139 -15.27 9.22 1.52
N GLN A 140 -15.05 9.63 2.76
CA GLN A 140 -15.67 10.81 3.35
C GLN A 140 -14.77 12.05 3.35
N GLN A 141 -13.56 11.97 2.79
CA GLN A 141 -12.70 13.15 2.63
C GLN A 141 -13.12 13.99 1.41
N THR A 142 -13.14 15.30 1.58
CA THR A 142 -13.15 16.28 0.49
C THR A 142 -11.75 16.45 -0.10
N ASP A 143 -11.63 17.03 -1.30
CA ASP A 143 -10.30 17.31 -1.89
C ASP A 143 -9.50 18.28 -1.00
N ALA A 144 -10.17 19.28 -0.41
CA ALA A 144 -9.54 20.21 0.53
C ALA A 144 -9.04 19.53 1.82
N GLU A 145 -9.76 18.53 2.34
CA GLU A 145 -9.27 17.75 3.49
C GLU A 145 -8.08 16.87 3.11
N LEU A 146 -8.06 16.32 1.90
CA LEU A 146 -6.92 15.54 1.37
C LEU A 146 -5.66 16.41 1.19
N ASP A 147 -5.81 17.67 0.80
CA ASP A 147 -4.71 18.64 0.66
C ASP A 147 -4.20 19.19 1.99
N ARG A 148 -4.91 18.96 3.09
CA ARG A 148 -4.54 19.48 4.42
C ARG A 148 -3.16 18.96 4.83
N GLU A 149 -2.30 19.89 5.25
CA GLU A 149 -0.97 19.57 5.75
C GLU A 149 -1.01 18.82 7.09
N THR A 150 -0.06 17.91 7.26
CA THR A 150 0.09 17.09 8.48
C THR A 150 1.22 17.58 9.39
N GLY A 151 2.16 18.36 8.85
CA GLY A 151 3.42 18.70 9.52
C GLY A 151 4.46 17.58 9.52
N VAL A 152 4.20 16.46 8.84
CA VAL A 152 5.07 15.27 8.82
C VAL A 152 5.77 15.15 7.46
N PHE A 153 7.11 15.14 7.44
CA PHE A 153 7.87 15.24 6.19
C PHE A 153 7.65 14.07 5.20
N TRP A 154 7.40 12.86 5.71
CA TRP A 154 7.22 11.66 4.89
C TRP A 154 5.77 11.46 4.42
N ALA A 155 4.80 12.16 5.03
CA ALA A 155 3.43 12.23 4.55
C ALA A 155 2.91 13.67 4.69
N PRO A 156 3.35 14.61 3.84
CA PRO A 156 3.09 16.04 4.03
C PRO A 156 1.62 16.44 4.04
N THR A 157 0.75 15.64 3.43
CA THR A 157 -0.70 15.87 3.35
C THR A 157 -1.49 14.68 3.86
N VAL A 158 -2.78 14.89 4.17
CA VAL A 158 -3.70 13.80 4.53
C VAL A 158 -3.81 12.77 3.41
N ALA A 159 -3.78 13.19 2.14
CA ALA A 159 -3.71 12.27 0.99
C ALA A 159 -2.48 11.36 1.04
N ALA A 160 -1.33 11.90 1.46
CA ALA A 160 -0.11 11.12 1.61
C ALA A 160 -0.24 10.09 2.75
N LEU A 161 -0.90 10.44 3.86
CA LEU A 161 -1.21 9.47 4.93
C LEU A 161 -2.08 8.31 4.42
N PHE A 162 -3.14 8.59 3.66
CA PHE A 162 -3.96 7.52 3.07
C PHE A 162 -3.19 6.70 2.03
N SER A 163 -2.29 7.32 1.27
CA SER A 163 -1.43 6.62 0.30
C SER A 163 -0.47 5.62 0.97
N MET A 164 -0.12 5.84 2.23
CA MET A 164 0.69 4.89 3.02
C MET A 164 -0.03 3.56 3.24
N ALA A 165 -1.36 3.54 3.35
CA ALA A 165 -2.12 2.29 3.56
C ALA A 165 -1.98 1.28 2.40
N GLY A 166 -1.59 1.72 1.20
CA GLY A 166 -1.21 0.82 0.11
C GLY A 166 0.30 0.64 -0.02
N SER A 167 1.03 1.76 -0.09
CA SER A 167 2.47 1.74 -0.39
C SER A 167 3.33 1.13 0.72
N HIS A 168 2.98 1.33 1.99
CA HIS A 168 3.70 0.76 3.13
C HIS A 168 3.56 -0.77 3.17
N TRP A 169 2.36 -1.26 2.92
CA TRP A 169 2.07 -2.70 2.77
C TRP A 169 2.83 -3.31 1.61
N LEU A 170 2.86 -2.64 0.45
CA LEU A 170 3.59 -3.11 -0.71
C LEU A 170 5.11 -3.14 -0.46
N MET A 171 5.65 -2.14 0.24
CA MET A 171 7.05 -2.09 0.65
C MET A 171 7.43 -3.31 1.51
N HIS A 172 6.63 -3.62 2.54
CA HIS A 172 6.86 -4.80 3.39
C HIS A 172 6.64 -6.12 2.64
N SER A 173 5.69 -6.17 1.71
CA SER A 173 5.44 -7.33 0.85
C SER A 173 6.66 -7.71 0.01
N GLY A 174 7.49 -6.74 -0.38
CA GLY A 174 8.77 -7.00 -1.05
C GLY A 174 9.73 -7.88 -0.22
N GLN A 175 9.70 -7.74 1.11
CA GLN A 175 10.47 -8.58 2.03
C GLN A 175 9.86 -9.98 2.12
N TRP A 176 8.54 -10.10 2.06
CA TRP A 176 7.83 -11.39 2.15
C TRP A 176 8.07 -12.26 0.92
N ALA A 177 8.25 -11.66 -0.26
CA ALA A 177 8.66 -12.38 -1.46
C ALA A 177 10.00 -13.14 -1.27
N VAL A 178 10.94 -12.56 -0.51
CA VAL A 178 12.22 -13.22 -0.19
C VAL A 178 11.99 -14.43 0.71
N ILE A 179 11.15 -14.27 1.74
CA ILE A 179 10.82 -15.35 2.69
C ILE A 179 10.15 -16.51 1.97
N ARG A 180 9.19 -16.24 1.07
CA ARG A 180 8.56 -17.27 0.26
C ARG A 180 9.57 -18.08 -0.54
N ARG A 181 10.55 -17.42 -1.16
CA ARG A 181 11.63 -18.10 -1.90
C ARG A 181 12.52 -18.94 -0.99
N GLN A 182 12.86 -18.43 0.20
CA GLN A 182 13.64 -19.17 1.20
C GLN A 182 12.91 -20.43 1.68
N LEU A 183 11.59 -20.37 1.80
CA LEU A 183 10.73 -21.50 2.17
C LEU A 183 10.40 -22.44 0.99
N GLY A 184 10.97 -22.20 -0.21
CA GLY A 184 10.74 -23.03 -1.39
C GLY A 184 9.34 -22.89 -2.01
N ARG A 185 8.60 -21.81 -1.69
CA ARG A 185 7.28 -21.55 -2.28
C ARG A 185 7.42 -21.09 -3.74
N PRO A 186 6.46 -21.41 -4.61
CA PRO A 186 6.41 -20.86 -5.96
C PRO A 186 6.41 -19.31 -5.95
N PRO A 187 7.05 -18.66 -6.93
CA PRO A 187 6.97 -17.21 -7.05
C PRO A 187 5.52 -16.77 -7.30
N LEU A 188 5.13 -15.66 -6.67
CA LEU A 188 3.92 -14.91 -7.01
C LEU A 188 4.36 -13.53 -7.50
N PHE A 189 3.74 -13.07 -8.60
CA PHE A 189 4.01 -11.81 -9.33
C PHE A 189 5.38 -11.68 -10.00
#